data_AF-A0A3D5R3Q4-F1
#
_entry.id   AF-A0A3D5R3Q4-F1
#
_cell.length_a   1.000
_cell.length_b   1.000
_cell.length_c   1.000
_cell.angle_alpha   90.00
_cell.angle_beta   90.00
_cell.angle_gamma   90.00
#
_symmetry.space_group_name_H-M   'P 1'
#
loop_
_entity.id
_entity.type
_entity.pdbx_description
1 polymer ?
#
loop_
_entity_poly.entity_id
_entity_poly.type
_entity_poly.pdbx_seq_one_letter_code
_entity_poly.pdbx_strand_id
1 'polypeptide(L)'
;SVVKTMKALAAVSIRQYQKAVYSLRDYNMTVEMGLQIVLKERMGAMLERKTATMKRMGVIVFGSDQGLCGQLNEQISVFMLDYARNAGIKKENRKVLSVGARVADYVEDAGQTVDELLTTPSSTAGITPLVQEIIMIIDEWHFRQNVDHFFLFYNKYESGAIYHPHQVQLLPVNREWLKEIAKKKWESKSLPIFRMDGDQIFSSLIREYLFVSL
;
A
#
# COMPACT_ATOMS: atom_id res chain seq x y z
N SER A 1 10.50 11.81 -33.65
CA SER A 1 10.45 10.38 -33.32
C SER A 1 9.51 10.18 -32.14
N VAL A 2 8.59 9.21 -32.25
CA VAL A 2 7.56 8.88 -31.25
C VAL A 2 8.17 8.66 -29.85
N VAL A 3 9.34 8.02 -29.80
CA VAL A 3 10.08 7.78 -28.54
C VAL A 3 10.42 9.07 -27.79
N LYS A 4 10.79 10.14 -28.51
CA LYS A 4 11.14 11.43 -27.89
C LYS A 4 9.90 12.09 -27.27
N THR A 5 8.75 11.97 -27.93
CA THR A 5 7.46 12.45 -27.43
C THR A 5 7.00 11.64 -26.21
N MET A 6 7.13 10.31 -26.23
CA MET A 6 6.77 9.44 -25.10
C MET A 6 7.65 9.71 -23.87
N LYS A 7 8.97 9.90 -24.05
CA LYS A 7 9.86 10.29 -22.95
C LYS A 7 9.47 11.63 -22.32
N ALA A 8 9.08 12.61 -23.14
CA ALA A 8 8.64 13.91 -22.65
C ALA A 8 7.32 13.81 -21.87
N LEU A 9 6.34 13.06 -22.38
CA LEU A 9 5.06 12.84 -21.69
C LEU A 9 5.27 12.13 -20.34
N ALA A 10 6.07 11.06 -20.32
CA ALA A 10 6.41 10.35 -19.08
C ALA A 10 7.06 11.26 -18.04
N ALA A 11 8.01 12.11 -18.45
CA ALA A 11 8.67 13.06 -17.54
C ALA A 11 7.68 14.09 -16.95
N VAL A 12 6.72 14.57 -17.75
CA VAL A 12 5.67 15.49 -17.28
C VAL A 12 4.75 14.80 -16.27
N SER A 13 4.28 13.59 -16.57
CA SER A 13 3.42 12.81 -15.67
C SER A 13 4.10 12.52 -14.33
N ILE A 14 5.37 12.09 -14.34
CA ILE A 14 6.15 11.84 -13.11
C ILE A 14 6.15 13.08 -12.21
N ARG A 15 6.41 14.27 -12.77
CA ARG A 15 6.46 15.51 -12.01
C ARG A 15 5.09 15.90 -11.44
N GLN A 16 4.01 15.67 -12.18
CA GLN A 16 2.65 15.89 -11.70
C GLN A 16 2.30 14.98 -10.52
N TYR A 17 2.65 13.69 -10.62
CA TYR A 17 2.43 12.72 -9.54
C TYR A 17 3.25 13.04 -8.29
N GLN A 18 4.53 13.41 -8.45
CA GLN A 18 5.36 13.85 -7.32
C GLN A 18 4.74 15.04 -6.57
N LYS A 19 4.19 16.03 -7.29
CA LYS A 19 3.54 17.19 -6.66
C LYS A 19 2.29 16.80 -5.85
N ALA A 20 1.51 15.84 -6.34
CA ALA A 20 0.34 15.33 -5.63
C ALA A 20 0.73 14.61 -4.33
N VAL A 21 1.84 13.88 -4.32
CA VAL A 21 2.38 13.24 -3.10
C VAL A 21 2.77 14.29 -2.05
N TYR A 22 3.40 15.40 -2.45
CA TYR A 22 3.77 16.46 -1.50
C TYR A 22 2.56 17.09 -0.79
N SER A 23 1.40 17.19 -1.45
CA SER A 23 0.18 17.71 -0.82
C SER A 23 -0.45 16.77 0.21
N LEU A 24 -0.05 15.49 0.28
CA LEU A 24 -0.59 14.53 1.25
C LEU A 24 0.06 14.63 2.63
N ARG A 25 1.12 15.44 2.79
CA ARG A 25 1.88 15.52 4.04
C ARG A 25 1.03 15.97 5.23
N ASP A 26 0.26 17.04 5.07
CA ASP A 26 -0.58 17.59 6.15
C ASP A 26 -1.73 16.65 6.51
N TYR A 27 -2.24 15.93 5.51
CA TYR A 27 -3.25 14.90 5.69
C TYR A 27 -2.69 13.70 6.49
N ASN A 28 -1.51 13.19 6.13
CA ASN A 28 -0.82 12.14 6.89
C ASN A 28 -0.62 12.54 8.36
N MET A 29 -0.15 13.77 8.60
CA MET A 29 0.04 14.29 9.95
C MET A 29 -1.28 14.30 10.75
N THR A 30 -2.41 14.59 10.09
CA THR A 30 -3.74 14.56 10.71
C THR A 30 -4.17 13.13 11.08
N VAL A 31 -3.92 12.16 10.20
CA VAL A 31 -4.20 10.74 10.46
C VAL A 31 -3.34 10.23 11.62
N GLU A 32 -2.04 10.55 11.66
CA GLU A 32 -1.14 10.19 12.76
C GLU A 32 -1.61 10.77 14.10
N MET A 33 -2.06 12.04 14.13
CA MET A 33 -2.61 12.65 15.34
C MET A 33 -3.87 11.93 15.83
N GLY A 34 -4.76 11.53 14.92
CA GLY A 34 -5.93 10.73 15.26
C GLY A 34 -5.55 9.38 15.87
N LEU A 35 -4.61 8.67 15.23
CA LEU A 35 -4.08 7.39 15.72
C LEU A 35 -3.46 7.55 17.12
N GLN A 36 -2.70 8.60 17.36
CA GLN A 36 -2.08 8.86 18.66
C GLN A 36 -3.11 8.95 19.79
N ILE A 37 -4.24 9.63 19.58
CA ILE A 37 -5.29 9.77 20.60
C ILE A 37 -5.95 8.43 20.89
N VAL A 38 -6.31 7.69 19.85
CA VAL A 38 -6.97 6.39 19.98
C VAL A 38 -6.04 5.33 20.61
N LEU A 39 -4.75 5.37 20.26
CA LEU A 39 -3.75 4.44 20.80
C LEU A 39 -3.43 4.68 22.27
N LYS A 40 -3.53 5.92 22.77
CA LYS A 40 -3.30 6.23 24.20
C LYS A 40 -4.31 5.52 25.11
N GLU A 41 -5.56 5.42 24.70
CA GLU A 41 -6.59 4.69 25.46
C GLU A 41 -6.48 3.17 25.28
N ARG A 42 -5.93 2.70 24.15
CA ARG A 42 -5.93 1.28 23.73
C ARG A 42 -4.59 0.56 23.84
N MET A 43 -3.53 1.25 24.25
CA MET A 43 -2.16 0.73 24.24
C MET A 43 -2.04 -0.62 24.96
N GLY A 44 -2.73 -0.81 26.09
CA GLY A 44 -2.73 -2.07 26.85
C GLY A 44 -3.27 -3.26 26.05
N ALA A 45 -4.45 -3.11 25.44
CA ALA A 45 -5.09 -4.18 24.66
C ALA A 45 -4.33 -4.52 23.37
N MET A 46 -3.67 -3.54 22.75
CA MET A 46 -2.94 -3.74 21.51
C MET A 46 -1.56 -4.40 21.71
N LEU A 47 -0.90 -4.14 22.85
CA LEU A 47 0.39 -4.78 23.18
C LEU A 47 0.25 -6.29 23.47
N GLU A 48 -0.89 -6.73 23.98
CA GLU A 48 -1.15 -8.13 24.37
C GLU A 48 -1.48 -9.04 23.18
N ARG A 49 -2.02 -8.48 22.08
CA ARG A 49 -2.42 -9.28 20.92
C ARG A 49 -1.14 -9.82 20.26
N LYS A 50 -0.93 -11.13 20.16
CA LYS A 50 0.19 -11.70 19.38
C LYS A 50 -0.04 -11.47 17.88
N THR A 51 1.03 -11.18 17.14
CA THR A 51 0.95 -11.13 15.67
C THR A 51 0.65 -12.55 15.20
N ALA A 52 -0.47 -12.73 14.50
CA ALA A 52 -0.82 -14.04 13.96
C ALA A 52 0.29 -14.49 13.00
N THR A 53 0.61 -15.79 13.01
CA THR A 53 1.49 -16.37 12.00
C THR A 53 0.88 -16.10 10.62
N MET A 54 1.68 -15.56 9.69
CA MET A 54 1.24 -15.29 8.33
C MET A 54 0.91 -16.60 7.62
N LYS A 55 -0.39 -16.94 7.51
CA LYS A 55 -0.89 -18.13 6.80
C LYS A 55 -1.35 -17.80 5.39
N ARG A 56 -1.95 -16.62 5.22
CA ARG A 56 -2.44 -16.07 3.95
C ARG A 56 -1.84 -14.68 3.76
N MET A 57 -1.52 -14.37 2.51
CA MET A 57 -0.87 -13.14 2.12
C MET A 57 -1.69 -12.45 1.04
N GLY A 58 -2.08 -11.20 1.29
CA GLY A 58 -2.57 -10.28 0.28
C GLY A 58 -1.39 -9.53 -0.33
N VAL A 59 -1.33 -9.50 -1.65
CA VAL A 59 -0.28 -8.89 -2.44
C VAL A 59 -0.94 -7.84 -3.31
N ILE A 60 -0.49 -6.61 -3.19
CA ILE A 60 -0.80 -5.52 -4.11
C ILE A 60 0.49 -5.25 -4.88
N VAL A 61 0.48 -5.42 -6.20
CA VAL A 61 1.65 -5.19 -7.05
C VAL A 61 1.37 -4.06 -8.03
N PHE A 62 2.19 -3.01 -7.98
CA PHE A 62 2.11 -1.88 -8.89
C PHE A 62 3.10 -2.06 -10.04
N GLY A 63 2.59 -1.96 -11.25
CA GLY A 63 3.36 -2.00 -12.48
C GLY A 63 2.81 -1.03 -13.52
N SER A 64 2.91 -1.39 -14.80
CA SER A 64 2.39 -0.59 -15.91
C SER A 64 1.32 -1.33 -16.72
N ASP A 65 0.41 -0.59 -17.35
CA ASP A 65 -0.48 -1.14 -18.39
C ASP A 65 0.24 -1.32 -19.74
N GLN A 66 1.36 -0.64 -19.92
CA GLN A 66 2.08 -0.56 -21.18
C GLN A 66 3.42 -1.29 -21.11
N GLY A 67 3.86 -1.83 -22.25
CA GLY A 67 5.21 -2.35 -22.41
C GLY A 67 6.24 -1.22 -22.61
N LEU A 68 7.43 -1.58 -23.11
CA LEU A 68 8.53 -0.65 -23.42
C LEU A 68 9.09 0.11 -22.19
N CYS A 69 8.80 -0.36 -20.98
CA CYS A 69 9.34 0.15 -19.71
C CYS A 69 10.62 -0.58 -19.25
N GLY A 70 11.26 -1.35 -20.14
CA GLY A 70 12.41 -2.19 -19.79
C GLY A 70 11.99 -3.36 -18.89
N GLN A 71 12.79 -3.63 -17.87
CA GLN A 71 12.57 -4.74 -16.93
C GLN A 71 11.67 -4.38 -15.74
N LEU A 72 10.98 -3.24 -15.78
CA LEU A 72 10.20 -2.70 -14.65
C LEU A 72 9.18 -3.71 -14.09
N ASN A 73 8.36 -4.30 -14.96
CA ASN A 73 7.33 -5.26 -14.56
C ASN A 73 7.92 -6.63 -14.21
N GLU A 74 8.94 -7.07 -14.93
CA GLU A 74 9.63 -8.34 -14.68
C GLU A 74 10.30 -8.32 -13.29
N GLN A 75 11.10 -7.29 -13.01
CA GLN A 75 11.85 -7.17 -11.75
C GLN A 75 10.94 -7.14 -10.53
N ILE A 76 9.83 -6.38 -10.56
CA ILE A 76 8.92 -6.30 -9.41
C ILE A 76 8.15 -7.62 -9.22
N SER A 77 7.79 -8.30 -10.31
CA SER A 77 7.11 -9.60 -10.25
C SER A 77 8.02 -10.66 -9.65
N VAL A 78 9.28 -10.75 -10.10
CA VAL A 78 10.28 -11.67 -9.53
C VAL A 78 10.51 -11.37 -8.04
N PHE A 79 10.72 -10.10 -7.70
CA PHE A 79 10.94 -9.68 -6.31
C PHE A 79 9.77 -10.05 -5.39
N MET A 80 8.53 -9.83 -5.84
CA MET A 80 7.32 -10.19 -5.10
C MET A 80 7.20 -11.71 -4.91
N LEU A 81 7.43 -12.50 -5.96
CA LEU A 81 7.30 -13.96 -5.92
C LEU A 81 8.38 -14.60 -5.04
N ASP A 82 9.61 -14.07 -5.08
CA ASP A 82 10.71 -14.52 -4.24
C ASP A 82 10.46 -14.17 -2.77
N TYR A 83 9.93 -12.97 -2.48
CA TYR A 83 9.51 -12.60 -1.13
C TYR A 83 8.47 -13.59 -0.59
N ALA A 84 7.41 -13.86 -1.35
CA ALA A 84 6.35 -14.77 -0.93
C ALA A 84 6.86 -16.22 -0.78
N ARG A 85 7.82 -16.65 -1.60
CA ARG A 85 8.48 -17.96 -1.50
C ARG A 85 9.33 -18.07 -0.24
N ASN A 86 10.17 -17.07 0.02
CA ASN A 86 11.05 -17.02 1.20
C ASN A 86 10.25 -16.95 2.51
N ALA A 87 9.08 -16.31 2.46
CA ALA A 87 8.13 -16.31 3.56
C ALA A 87 7.39 -17.65 3.76
N GLY A 88 7.62 -18.66 2.91
CA GLY A 88 7.02 -19.98 3.02
C GLY A 88 5.52 -20.03 2.67
N ILE A 89 4.98 -18.98 2.03
CA ILE A 89 3.56 -18.92 1.68
C ILE A 89 3.34 -19.67 0.37
N LYS A 90 2.49 -20.69 0.37
CA LYS A 90 2.13 -21.45 -0.83
C LYS A 90 1.33 -20.59 -1.82
N LYS A 91 1.39 -20.92 -3.11
CA LYS A 91 0.75 -20.13 -4.18
C LYS A 91 -0.76 -19.93 -3.96
N GLU A 92 -1.44 -20.98 -3.50
CA GLU A 92 -2.89 -20.99 -3.21
C GLU A 92 -3.30 -20.14 -2.00
N ASN A 93 -2.33 -19.75 -1.16
CA ASN A 93 -2.56 -18.90 0.02
C ASN A 93 -2.18 -17.44 -0.24
N ARG A 94 -1.88 -17.08 -1.49
CA ARG A 94 -1.57 -15.72 -1.92
C ARG A 94 -2.77 -15.18 -2.69
N LYS A 95 -3.26 -14.01 -2.29
CA LYS A 95 -4.22 -13.23 -3.05
C LYS A 95 -3.51 -12.08 -3.72
N VAL A 96 -3.59 -11.97 -5.03
CA VAL A 96 -2.79 -11.02 -5.82
C VAL A 96 -3.69 -10.03 -6.54
N LEU A 97 -3.49 -8.75 -6.23
CA LEU A 97 -4.11 -7.61 -6.87
C LEU A 97 -3.02 -6.94 -7.71
N SER A 98 -3.21 -6.96 -9.02
CA SER A 98 -2.35 -6.26 -9.94
C SER A 98 -2.91 -4.88 -10.26
N VAL A 99 -2.08 -3.84 -10.13
CA VAL A 99 -2.36 -2.52 -10.70
C VAL A 99 -1.46 -2.33 -11.90
N GLY A 100 -2.00 -2.59 -13.08
CA GLY A 100 -1.29 -2.63 -14.36
C GLY A 100 -1.47 -3.94 -15.10
N ALA A 101 -1.95 -3.89 -16.34
CA ALA A 101 -2.15 -5.09 -17.15
C ALA A 101 -0.85 -5.86 -17.43
N ARG A 102 0.29 -5.17 -17.67
CA ARG A 102 1.54 -5.88 -18.00
C ARG A 102 2.16 -6.59 -16.82
N VAL A 103 2.07 -6.04 -15.62
CA VAL A 103 2.61 -6.75 -14.45
C VAL A 103 1.75 -7.97 -14.13
N ALA A 104 0.44 -7.94 -14.41
CA ALA A 104 -0.40 -9.13 -14.33
C ALA A 104 0.10 -10.24 -15.26
N ASP A 105 0.34 -9.93 -16.55
CA ASP A 105 0.90 -10.90 -17.52
C ASP A 105 2.17 -11.60 -16.96
N TYR A 106 3.13 -10.84 -16.43
CA TYR A 106 4.37 -11.39 -15.86
C TYR A 106 4.14 -12.27 -14.63
N VAL A 107 3.18 -11.92 -13.77
CA VAL A 107 2.84 -12.70 -12.58
C VAL A 107 2.16 -14.02 -12.96
N GLU A 108 1.25 -13.97 -13.94
CA GLU A 108 0.56 -15.15 -14.47
C GLU A 108 1.51 -16.09 -15.23
N ASP A 109 2.41 -15.56 -16.04
CA ASP A 109 3.45 -16.32 -16.75
C ASP A 109 4.39 -17.06 -15.78
N ALA A 110 4.63 -16.49 -14.59
CA ALA A 110 5.36 -17.16 -13.51
C ALA A 110 4.53 -18.22 -12.74
N GLY A 111 3.29 -18.45 -13.19
CA GLY A 111 2.35 -19.43 -12.66
C GLY A 111 1.76 -19.02 -11.31
N GLN A 112 1.62 -17.72 -11.04
CA GLN A 112 0.87 -17.19 -9.90
C GLN A 112 -0.41 -16.56 -10.43
N THR A 113 -1.56 -16.99 -9.94
CA THR A 113 -2.85 -16.41 -10.34
C THR A 113 -2.97 -14.97 -9.83
N VAL A 114 -3.49 -14.09 -10.69
CA VAL A 114 -3.93 -12.74 -10.35
C VAL A 114 -5.43 -12.81 -10.06
N ASP A 115 -5.82 -12.43 -8.85
CA ASP A 115 -7.22 -12.50 -8.40
C ASP A 115 -8.02 -11.28 -8.83
N GLU A 116 -7.38 -10.12 -8.84
CA GLU A 116 -7.98 -8.84 -9.22
C GLU A 116 -7.00 -8.04 -10.07
N LEU A 117 -7.50 -7.35 -11.09
CA LEU A 117 -6.72 -6.51 -11.98
C LEU A 117 -7.37 -5.13 -12.10
N LEU A 118 -6.61 -4.10 -11.72
CA LEU A 118 -6.96 -2.70 -11.91
C LEU A 118 -6.00 -2.06 -12.91
N THR A 119 -6.49 -1.06 -13.65
CA THR A 119 -5.67 -0.29 -14.59
C THR A 119 -4.93 0.83 -13.87
N THR A 120 -3.78 1.24 -14.41
CA THR A 120 -3.03 2.38 -13.87
C THR A 120 -3.78 3.68 -14.12
N PRO A 121 -3.71 4.66 -13.19
CA PRO A 121 -4.45 5.89 -13.34
C PRO A 121 -3.82 6.72 -14.47
N SER A 122 -4.66 7.14 -15.42
CA SER A 122 -4.23 7.96 -16.57
C SER A 122 -3.99 9.43 -16.21
N SER A 123 -4.37 9.86 -15.01
CA SER A 123 -4.18 11.22 -14.50
C SER A 123 -4.19 11.25 -12.97
N THR A 124 -3.78 12.37 -12.37
CA THR A 124 -3.83 12.59 -10.91
C THR A 124 -5.26 12.51 -10.34
N ALA A 125 -6.27 12.87 -11.12
CA ALA A 125 -7.68 12.77 -10.71
C ALA A 125 -8.14 11.30 -10.57
N GLY A 126 -7.49 10.37 -11.28
CA GLY A 126 -7.79 8.94 -11.21
C GLY A 126 -7.15 8.22 -10.01
N ILE A 127 -6.24 8.88 -9.27
CA ILE A 127 -5.56 8.26 -8.13
C ILE A 127 -6.55 7.96 -7.00
N THR A 128 -7.33 8.96 -6.57
CA THR A 128 -8.24 8.81 -5.43
C THR A 128 -9.26 7.67 -5.64
N PRO A 129 -9.96 7.58 -6.79
CA PRO A 129 -10.86 6.46 -7.05
C PRO A 129 -10.15 5.10 -7.03
N LEU A 130 -8.96 5.02 -7.64
CA LEU A 130 -8.19 3.78 -7.68
C LEU A 130 -7.78 3.30 -6.27
N VAL A 131 -7.28 4.22 -5.43
CA VAL A 131 -6.90 3.90 -4.05
C VAL A 131 -8.13 3.43 -3.25
N GLN A 132 -9.29 4.05 -3.43
CA GLN A 132 -10.54 3.62 -2.79
C GLN A 132 -10.93 2.20 -3.21
N GLU A 133 -10.78 1.86 -4.49
CA GLU A 133 -11.06 0.52 -5.01
C GLU A 133 -10.08 -0.53 -4.45
N ILE A 134 -8.79 -0.20 -4.36
CA ILE A 134 -7.78 -1.06 -3.70
C ILE A 134 -8.17 -1.32 -2.24
N ILE A 135 -8.58 -0.30 -1.49
CA ILE A 135 -9.01 -0.42 -0.10
C ILE A 135 -10.24 -1.32 0.04
N MET A 136 -11.20 -1.21 -0.88
CA MET A 136 -12.38 -2.08 -0.89
C MET A 136 -12.00 -3.55 -1.11
N ILE A 137 -11.05 -3.84 -2.01
CA ILE A 137 -10.54 -5.19 -2.24
C ILE A 137 -9.80 -5.72 -1.00
N ILE A 138 -8.97 -4.89 -0.36
CA ILE A 138 -8.28 -5.24 0.88
C ILE A 138 -9.30 -5.62 1.96
N ASP A 139 -10.35 -4.80 2.17
CA ASP A 139 -11.41 -5.10 3.11
C ASP A 139 -12.10 -6.42 2.78
N GLU A 140 -12.48 -6.63 1.53
CA GLU A 140 -13.15 -7.86 1.11
C GLU A 140 -12.30 -9.09 1.41
N TRP A 141 -11.02 -9.08 1.05
CA TRP A 141 -10.11 -10.18 1.31
C TRP A 141 -9.88 -10.39 2.81
N HIS A 142 -9.82 -9.30 3.57
CA HIS A 142 -9.66 -9.36 5.01
C HIS A 142 -10.86 -10.05 5.67
N PHE A 143 -12.07 -9.53 5.44
CA PHE A 143 -13.27 -9.98 6.13
C PHE A 143 -13.86 -11.28 5.58
N ARG A 144 -13.80 -11.52 4.27
CA ARG A 144 -14.42 -12.71 3.65
C ARG A 144 -13.45 -13.86 3.45
N GLN A 145 -12.17 -13.57 3.33
CA GLN A 145 -11.16 -14.55 2.94
C GLN A 145 -10.06 -14.75 3.99
N ASN A 146 -10.19 -14.12 5.16
CA ASN A 146 -9.25 -14.26 6.29
C ASN A 146 -7.80 -13.99 5.87
N VAL A 147 -7.58 -12.95 5.06
CA VAL A 147 -6.26 -12.44 4.73
C VAL A 147 -5.90 -11.37 5.75
N ASP A 148 -4.88 -11.62 6.58
CA ASP A 148 -4.50 -10.68 7.65
C ASP A 148 -3.22 -9.89 7.36
N HIS A 149 -2.45 -10.32 6.37
CA HIS A 149 -1.16 -9.73 6.02
C HIS A 149 -1.21 -9.21 4.60
N PHE A 150 -1.06 -7.90 4.43
CA PHE A 150 -1.10 -7.25 3.13
C PHE A 150 0.23 -6.54 2.85
N PHE A 151 0.76 -6.76 1.65
CA PHE A 151 2.02 -6.22 1.20
C PHE A 151 1.83 -5.48 -0.11
N LEU A 152 2.40 -4.27 -0.19
CA LEU A 152 2.51 -3.50 -1.41
C LEU A 152 3.90 -3.69 -2.00
N PHE A 153 3.95 -4.03 -3.28
CA PHE A 153 5.17 -4.16 -4.08
C PHE A 153 5.12 -3.12 -5.19
N TYR A 154 6.13 -2.26 -5.24
CA TYR A 154 6.24 -1.25 -6.28
C TYR A 154 7.70 -0.92 -6.58
N ASN A 155 7.96 -0.37 -7.76
CA ASN A 155 9.28 0.16 -8.09
C ASN A 155 9.42 1.57 -7.51
N LYS A 156 10.29 1.71 -6.51
CA LYS A 156 10.58 3.01 -5.90
C LYS A 156 11.57 3.78 -6.76
N TYR A 157 11.16 4.97 -7.19
CA TYR A 157 12.03 5.89 -7.90
C TYR A 157 13.13 6.43 -6.99
N GLU A 158 14.39 6.42 -7.47
CA GLU A 158 15.52 7.01 -6.76
C GLU A 158 16.01 8.27 -7.45
N SER A 159 16.51 8.17 -8.69
CA SER A 159 16.97 9.32 -9.47
C SER A 159 17.09 9.00 -10.96
N GLY A 160 16.96 10.01 -11.82
CA GLY A 160 17.10 9.85 -13.27
C GLY A 160 16.16 8.79 -13.86
N ALA A 161 16.72 7.66 -14.28
CA ALA A 161 16.00 6.47 -14.77
C ALA A 161 16.18 5.24 -13.85
N ILE A 162 16.69 5.45 -12.64
CA ILE A 162 16.97 4.40 -11.65
C ILE A 162 15.75 4.21 -10.76
N TYR A 163 15.34 2.97 -10.64
CA TYR A 163 14.29 2.49 -9.76
C TYR A 163 14.71 1.17 -9.14
N HIS A 164 14.20 0.88 -7.95
CA HIS A 164 14.46 -0.38 -7.25
C HIS A 164 13.15 -1.00 -6.76
N PRO A 165 12.97 -2.33 -6.90
CA PRO A 165 11.87 -3.04 -6.28
C PRO A 165 11.83 -2.75 -4.77
N HIS A 166 10.65 -2.36 -4.28
CA HIS A 166 10.42 -2.04 -2.90
C HIS A 166 9.18 -2.76 -2.40
N GLN A 167 9.18 -3.09 -1.12
CA GLN A 167 8.10 -3.77 -0.44
C GLN A 167 7.74 -3.01 0.83
N VAL A 168 6.45 -2.79 1.02
CA VAL A 168 5.88 -2.19 2.23
C VAL A 168 4.84 -3.16 2.78
N GLN A 169 4.91 -3.44 4.07
CA GLN A 169 3.83 -4.16 4.75
C GLN A 169 2.76 -3.13 5.15
N LEU A 170 1.58 -3.23 4.54
CA LEU A 170 0.44 -2.38 4.85
C LEU A 170 -0.28 -2.87 6.11
N LEU A 171 -0.51 -4.19 6.19
CA LEU A 171 -1.17 -4.83 7.31
C LEU A 171 -0.46 -6.14 7.72
N PRO A 172 -0.52 -6.52 9.01
CA PRO A 172 -0.82 -5.64 10.13
C PRO A 172 0.16 -4.45 10.18
N VAL A 173 -0.34 -3.28 10.60
CA VAL A 173 0.49 -2.08 10.72
C VAL A 173 1.63 -2.35 11.70
N ASN A 174 2.82 -1.83 11.38
CA ASN A 174 4.02 -2.02 12.18
C ASN A 174 3.80 -1.57 13.64
N ARG A 175 4.07 -2.48 14.58
CA ARG A 175 3.80 -2.26 16.01
C ARG A 175 4.74 -1.23 16.62
N GLU A 176 6.00 -1.25 16.22
CA GLU A 176 7.00 -0.29 16.66
C GLU A 176 6.58 1.12 16.24
N TRP A 177 6.14 1.30 14.98
CA TRP A 177 5.60 2.57 14.49
C TRP A 177 4.38 3.04 15.28
N LEU A 178 3.40 2.16 15.54
CA LEU A 178 2.24 2.50 16.37
C LEU A 178 2.65 2.89 17.81
N LYS A 179 3.64 2.21 18.40
CA LYS A 179 4.20 2.57 19.71
C LYS A 179 4.89 3.93 19.68
N GLU A 180 5.63 4.25 18.62
CA GLU A 180 6.27 5.56 18.48
C GLU A 180 5.23 6.68 18.39
N ILE A 181 4.18 6.49 17.58
CA ILE A 181 3.06 7.44 17.48
C ILE A 181 2.41 7.65 18.85
N ALA A 182 2.08 6.58 19.58
CA ALA A 182 1.44 6.68 20.88
C ALA A 182 2.31 7.44 21.91
N LYS A 183 3.64 7.32 21.81
CA LYS A 183 4.62 7.98 22.68
C LYS A 183 4.95 9.42 22.27
N LYS A 184 4.60 9.87 21.06
CA LYS A 184 4.86 11.26 20.63
C LYS A 184 4.27 12.23 21.65
N LYS A 185 4.96 13.35 21.89
CA LYS A 185 4.44 14.44 22.70
C LYS A 185 3.29 15.10 21.95
N TRP A 186 2.18 15.39 22.63
CA TRP A 186 1.11 16.20 22.06
C TRP A 186 1.52 17.68 22.09
N GLU A 187 1.49 18.36 20.96
CA GLU A 187 2.02 19.74 20.85
C GLU A 187 1.01 20.80 21.34
N SER A 188 -0.29 20.52 21.28
CA SER A 188 -1.33 21.46 21.70
C SER A 188 -1.60 21.41 23.21
N LYS A 189 -2.18 22.50 23.74
CA LYS A 189 -2.62 22.58 25.15
C LYS A 189 -3.93 21.83 25.42
N SER A 190 -4.64 21.42 24.37
CA SER A 190 -5.92 20.71 24.47
C SER A 190 -5.82 19.35 23.79
N LEU A 191 -6.27 18.29 24.49
CA LEU A 191 -6.37 16.94 23.94
C LEU A 191 -7.75 16.75 23.28
N PRO A 192 -7.80 16.26 22.03
CA PRO A 192 -9.04 15.84 21.41
C PRO A 192 -9.70 14.71 22.18
N ILE A 193 -11.03 14.71 22.18
CA ILE A 193 -11.86 13.60 22.66
C ILE A 193 -12.69 13.07 21.51
N PHE A 194 -12.89 11.76 21.45
CA PHE A 194 -13.82 11.13 20.52
C PHE A 194 -14.98 10.51 21.30
N ARG A 195 -16.17 10.48 20.68
CA ARG A 195 -17.40 9.97 21.30
C ARG A 195 -17.86 8.62 20.73
N MET A 196 -17.26 8.20 19.63
CA MET A 196 -17.57 6.94 18.98
C MET A 196 -16.84 5.78 19.67
N ASP A 197 -17.23 4.55 19.34
CA ASP A 197 -16.53 3.37 19.81
C ASP A 197 -15.06 3.38 19.36
N GLY A 198 -14.17 2.96 20.25
CA GLY A 198 -12.73 3.00 20.03
C GLY A 198 -12.27 2.08 18.88
N ASP A 199 -12.92 0.94 18.65
CA ASP A 199 -12.54 -0.01 17.60
C ASP A 199 -13.00 0.54 16.25
N GLN A 200 -14.16 1.18 16.24
CA GLN A 200 -14.69 1.84 15.06
C GLN A 200 -13.80 2.99 14.60
N ILE A 201 -13.38 3.90 15.50
CA ILE A 201 -12.49 5.00 15.12
C ILE A 201 -11.11 4.51 14.71
N PHE A 202 -10.59 3.49 15.40
CA PHE A 202 -9.32 2.88 15.03
C PHE A 202 -9.39 2.30 13.62
N SER A 203 -10.42 1.52 13.32
CA SER A 203 -10.62 0.93 12.00
C SER A 203 -10.75 1.99 10.89
N SER A 204 -11.48 3.08 11.15
CA SER A 204 -11.56 4.22 10.22
C SER A 204 -10.20 4.87 10.00
N LEU A 205 -9.42 5.11 11.05
CA LEU A 205 -8.07 5.69 10.94
C LEU A 205 -7.09 4.77 10.23
N ILE A 206 -7.20 3.45 10.41
CA ILE A 206 -6.40 2.48 9.63
C ILE A 206 -6.74 2.57 8.15
N ARG A 207 -8.02 2.75 7.79
CA ARG A 207 -8.41 2.97 6.39
C ARG A 207 -7.78 4.23 5.81
N GLU A 208 -7.78 5.33 6.56
CA GLU A 208 -7.10 6.56 6.11
C GLU A 208 -5.58 6.39 6.03
N TYR A 209 -4.97 5.63 6.96
CA TYR A 209 -3.57 5.27 6.87
C TYR A 209 -3.25 4.46 5.59
N LEU A 210 -4.10 3.51 5.23
CA LEU A 210 -3.97 2.76 3.97
C LEU A 210 -4.11 3.69 2.77
N PHE A 211 -5.05 4.63 2.80
CA PHE A 211 -5.24 5.63 1.74
C PHE A 211 -3.99 6.48 1.51
N VAL A 212 -3.27 6.85 2.58
CA VAL A 212 -2.02 7.63 2.48
C VAL A 212 -0.83 6.76 2.06
N SER A 213 -0.85 5.48 2.41
CA SER A 213 0.26 4.56 2.15
C SER A 213 0.27 4.03 0.71
N LEU A 214 -0.89 4.02 0.06
CA LEU A 214 -1.10 3.62 -1.34
C LEU A 214 -0.91 4.81 -2.29
#